data_AF-A0A349YRE0-F1
#
_entry.id   AF-A0A349YRE0-F1
#
_cell.length_a   1.000
_cell.length_b   1.000
_cell.length_c   1.000
_cell.angle_alpha   90.00
_cell.angle_beta   90.00
_cell.angle_gamma   90.00
#
_symmetry.space_group_name_H-M   'P 1'
#
loop_
_entity.id
_entity.type
_entity.pdbx_description
1 polymer ?
#
loop_
_entity_poly.entity_id
_entity_poly.type
_entity_poly.pdbx_seq_one_letter_code
_entity_poly.pdbx_strand_id
1 'polypeptide(L)'
;MKTIEEKWNDICKPIPTYELSDQIGLDTETAYILDLTKEENFYVANDYLKEKVIYGFVPIDRRFIGDKVIMEMDTNGGDDGFWYMIHGNIDEYFEAARSNLESYMENTYRGKENV
;
A
#
# COMPACT_ATOMS: atom_id res chain seq x y z
N MET A 1 -8.38 10.37 -25.67
CA MET A 1 -7.72 10.84 -24.44
C MET A 1 -8.09 9.84 -23.35
N LYS A 2 -7.15 9.33 -22.56
CA LYS A 2 -7.47 8.31 -21.54
C LYS A 2 -8.29 8.89 -20.39
N THR A 3 -9.23 8.12 -19.84
CA THR A 3 -9.97 8.47 -18.61
C THR A 3 -9.06 8.42 -17.39
N ILE A 4 -9.53 8.92 -16.24
CA ILE A 4 -8.75 8.83 -14.99
C ILE A 4 -8.57 7.37 -14.54
N GLU A 5 -9.61 6.53 -14.66
CA GLU A 5 -9.52 5.08 -14.42
C GLU A 5 -8.50 4.39 -15.34
N GLU A 6 -8.47 4.73 -16.62
CA GLU A 6 -7.51 4.13 -17.57
C GLU A 6 -6.08 4.51 -17.21
N LYS A 7 -5.84 5.76 -16.83
CA LYS A 7 -4.51 6.22 -16.39
C LYS A 7 -4.11 5.58 -15.06
N TRP A 8 -5.05 5.47 -14.11
CA TRP A 8 -4.84 4.77 -12.85
C TRP A 8 -4.43 3.32 -13.08
N ASN A 9 -5.18 2.60 -13.92
CA ASN A 9 -4.90 1.21 -14.25
C ASN A 9 -3.55 1.02 -14.96
N ASP A 10 -3.01 2.04 -15.64
CA ASP A 10 -1.67 1.99 -16.21
C ASP A 10 -0.58 2.02 -15.13
N ILE A 11 -0.79 2.79 -14.05
CA ILE A 11 0.24 3.09 -13.03
C ILE A 11 0.10 2.28 -11.74
N CYS A 12 -1.07 1.69 -11.48
CA CYS A 12 -1.36 0.94 -10.27
C CYS A 12 -1.64 -0.52 -10.63
N LYS A 13 -0.75 -1.43 -10.21
CA LYS A 13 -0.83 -2.86 -10.56
C LYS A 13 -1.01 -3.70 -9.30
N PRO A 14 -2.01 -4.58 -9.25
CA PRO A 14 -2.19 -5.45 -8.10
C PRO A 14 -1.00 -6.38 -7.97
N ILE A 15 -0.61 -6.68 -6.73
CA ILE A 15 0.38 -7.68 -6.39
C ILE A 15 -0.27 -8.80 -5.59
N PRO A 16 0.30 -10.02 -5.63
CA PRO A 16 -0.24 -11.12 -4.86
C PRO A 16 -0.14 -10.83 -3.36
N THR A 17 -1.28 -10.83 -2.67
CA THR A 17 -1.40 -10.43 -1.26
C THR A 17 -0.73 -11.42 -0.30
N TYR A 18 -0.51 -12.67 -0.73
CA TYR A 18 0.31 -13.63 0.02
C TYR A 18 1.78 -13.22 0.16
N GLU A 19 2.26 -12.24 -0.61
CA GLU A 19 3.63 -11.71 -0.55
C GLU A 19 3.79 -10.51 0.39
N LEU A 20 2.68 -9.94 0.88
CA LEU A 20 2.73 -8.83 1.82
C LEU A 20 2.50 -9.34 3.23
N SER A 21 3.54 -9.17 4.05
CA SER A 21 3.53 -9.59 5.43
C SER A 21 2.95 -8.45 6.24
N ASP A 22 1.64 -8.47 6.45
CA ASP A 22 1.01 -7.59 7.42
C ASP A 22 1.25 -8.10 8.85
N GLN A 23 2.55 -8.31 9.18
CA GLN A 23 3.10 -8.82 10.45
C GLN A 23 3.02 -10.35 10.69
N ILE A 24 2.90 -11.16 9.64
CA ILE A 24 2.67 -12.63 9.62
C ILE A 24 1.18 -13.01 9.76
N GLY A 25 0.49 -12.96 8.62
CA GLY A 25 -0.66 -13.83 8.31
C GLY A 25 -2.02 -13.15 8.35
N LEU A 26 -2.80 -13.46 7.29
CA LEU A 26 -4.23 -13.16 7.12
C LEU A 26 -4.57 -11.69 6.92
N ASP A 27 -3.91 -11.05 5.97
CA ASP A 27 -4.52 -9.89 5.32
C ASP A 27 -5.29 -10.36 4.07
N THR A 28 -6.55 -9.95 3.98
CA THR A 28 -7.44 -10.20 2.83
C THR A 28 -7.48 -9.04 1.85
N GLU A 29 -6.86 -7.91 2.19
CA GLU A 29 -6.93 -6.69 1.41
C GLU A 29 -6.03 -6.74 0.18
N THR A 30 -6.47 -6.05 -0.87
CA THR A 30 -5.73 -6.01 -2.13
C THR A 30 -4.62 -4.98 -2.07
N ALA A 31 -3.42 -5.41 -2.42
CA ALA A 31 -2.28 -4.53 -2.49
C ALA A 31 -1.76 -4.34 -3.90
N TYR A 32 -1.04 -3.25 -4.07
CA TYR A 32 -0.65 -2.72 -5.36
C TYR A 32 0.78 -2.17 -5.32
N ILE A 33 1.46 -2.28 -6.46
CA ILE A 33 2.59 -1.40 -6.78
C ILE A 33 2.02 -0.19 -7.51
N LEU A 34 2.20 0.98 -6.93
CA LEU A 34 1.87 2.27 -7.53
C LEU A 34 3.15 2.92 -8.08
N ASP A 35 3.18 3.13 -9.39
CA ASP A 35 4.31 3.72 -10.11
C ASP A 35 4.24 5.25 -10.09
N LEU A 36 5.03 5.87 -9.22
CA LEU A 36 5.18 7.32 -9.08
C LEU A 36 6.51 7.82 -9.67
N THR A 37 7.17 7.02 -10.52
CA THR A 37 8.49 7.34 -11.09
C THR A 37 8.50 8.58 -11.97
N LYS A 38 7.31 8.99 -12.43
CA LYS A 38 7.08 10.25 -13.15
C LYS A 38 6.16 11.15 -12.35
N GLU A 39 6.44 12.44 -12.37
CA GLU A 39 5.60 13.44 -11.70
C GLU A 39 4.15 13.46 -12.23
N GLU A 40 3.95 13.15 -13.51
CA GLU A 40 2.59 13.01 -14.09
C GLU A 40 1.76 11.91 -13.41
N ASN A 41 2.39 10.80 -13.01
CA ASN A 41 1.71 9.70 -12.33
C ASN A 41 1.31 10.09 -10.91
N PHE A 42 2.11 10.91 -10.22
CA PHE A 42 1.76 11.45 -8.91
C PHE A 42 0.47 12.27 -8.94
N TYR A 43 0.29 13.10 -9.98
CA TYR A 43 -0.94 13.86 -10.14
C TYR A 43 -2.13 12.96 -10.48
N VAL A 44 -1.96 12.00 -11.40
CA VAL A 44 -2.99 11.01 -11.72
C VAL A 44 -3.43 10.23 -10.49
N ALA A 45 -2.48 9.77 -9.66
CA ALA A 45 -2.78 8.99 -8.47
C ALA A 45 -3.56 9.82 -7.43
N ASN A 46 -3.14 11.05 -7.15
CA ASN A 46 -3.85 11.92 -6.23
C ASN A 46 -5.24 12.30 -6.72
N ASP A 47 -5.40 12.59 -8.02
CA ASP A 47 -6.70 12.91 -8.60
C ASP A 47 -7.65 11.71 -8.50
N TYR A 48 -7.17 10.51 -8.84
CA TYR A 48 -7.96 9.28 -8.73
C TYR A 48 -8.37 9.00 -7.28
N LEU A 49 -7.43 9.02 -6.34
CA LEU A 49 -7.71 8.74 -4.93
C LEU A 49 -8.65 9.78 -4.32
N LYS A 50 -8.52 11.05 -4.70
CA LYS A 50 -9.45 12.11 -4.27
C LYS A 50 -10.88 11.87 -4.74
N GLU A 51 -11.07 11.26 -5.91
CA GLU A 51 -12.40 10.90 -6.42
C GLU A 51 -12.98 9.63 -5.77
N LYS A 52 -12.13 8.66 -5.40
CA LYS A 52 -12.57 7.33 -4.94
C LYS A 52 -12.62 7.16 -3.42
N VAL A 53 -11.82 7.92 -2.68
CA VAL A 53 -11.73 7.86 -1.22
C VAL A 53 -12.74 8.84 -0.63
N ILE A 54 -13.89 8.33 -0.22
CA ILE A 54 -15.04 9.14 0.24
C ILE A 54 -14.72 9.82 1.58
N TYR A 55 -14.00 9.11 2.47
CA TYR A 55 -13.68 9.58 3.81
C TYR A 55 -12.17 9.58 4.04
N GLY A 56 -11.65 10.68 4.58
CA GLY A 56 -10.26 10.72 5.05
C GLY A 56 -9.22 10.74 3.94
N PHE A 57 -9.53 11.25 2.73
CA PHE A 57 -8.51 11.46 1.71
C PHE A 57 -7.38 12.33 2.25
N VAL A 58 -6.20 11.74 2.33
CA VAL A 58 -4.93 12.43 2.54
C VAL A 58 -4.20 12.41 1.20
N PRO A 59 -3.57 13.49 0.73
CA PRO A 59 -2.73 13.43 -0.48
C PRO A 59 -1.50 12.55 -0.29
N ILE A 60 -1.04 11.90 -1.36
CA ILE A 60 0.23 11.17 -1.35
C ILE A 60 1.37 12.15 -1.05
N ASP A 61 2.29 11.76 -0.18
CA ASP A 61 3.48 12.56 0.13
C ASP A 61 4.34 12.77 -1.12
N ARG A 62 4.71 14.02 -1.39
CA ARG A 62 5.57 14.39 -2.53
C ARG A 62 6.94 13.72 -2.49
N ARG A 63 7.39 13.22 -1.33
CA ARG A 63 8.65 12.48 -1.19
C ARG A 63 8.73 11.25 -2.10
N PHE A 64 7.59 10.70 -2.51
CA PHE A 64 7.52 9.51 -3.37
C PHE A 64 7.57 9.81 -4.87
N ILE A 65 7.65 11.09 -5.29
CA ILE A 65 7.88 11.42 -6.70
C ILE A 65 9.25 10.87 -7.12
N GLY A 66 9.26 9.99 -8.12
CA GLY A 66 10.46 9.28 -8.57
C GLY A 66 10.51 7.81 -8.14
N ASP A 67 9.62 7.37 -7.24
CA ASP A 67 9.63 6.02 -6.68
C ASP A 67 8.49 5.13 -7.20
N LYS A 68 8.62 3.83 -6.91
CA LYS A 68 7.47 2.91 -6.85
C LYS A 68 7.16 2.65 -5.39
N VAL A 69 5.88 2.65 -5.04
CA VAL A 69 5.43 2.47 -3.67
C VAL A 69 4.52 1.26 -3.55
N ILE A 70 4.55 0.62 -2.37
CA ILE A 70 3.57 -0.39 -1.98
C ILE A 70 2.38 0.31 -1.35
N MET A 71 1.20 0.02 -1.88
CA MET A 71 -0.05 0.61 -1.44
C MET A 71 -1.10 -0.48 -1.24
N GLU A 72 -1.81 -0.42 -0.12
CA GLU A 72 -3.07 -1.13 0.07
C GLU A 72 -4.23 -0.22 -0.33
N MET A 73 -5.22 -0.81 -0.99
CA MET A 73 -6.46 -0.13 -1.31
C MET A 73 -7.59 -1.13 -1.38
N ASP A 74 -8.58 -0.96 -0.51
CA ASP A 74 -9.78 -1.79 -0.49
C ASP A 74 -11.03 -0.95 -0.22
N THR A 75 -12.18 -1.59 -0.39
CA THR A 75 -13.48 -1.03 -0.03
C THR A 75 -13.65 -1.08 1.49
N ASN A 76 -14.34 -0.09 2.07
CA ASN A 76 -14.84 -0.21 3.45
C ASN A 76 -16.02 -1.20 3.59
N GLY A 77 -16.34 -1.97 2.54
CA GLY A 77 -17.54 -2.77 2.40
C GLY A 77 -18.71 -1.99 1.78
N GLY A 78 -19.49 -2.64 0.91
CA GLY A 78 -20.68 -2.03 0.31
C GLY A 78 -20.38 -0.74 -0.47
N ASP A 79 -21.17 0.31 -0.20
CA ASP A 79 -21.08 1.61 -0.89
C ASP A 79 -20.21 2.64 -0.12
N ASP A 80 -19.47 2.23 0.91
CA ASP A 80 -18.73 3.12 1.81
C ASP A 80 -17.38 3.63 1.25
N GLY A 81 -17.17 3.47 -0.06
CA GLY A 81 -16.01 3.96 -0.78
C GLY A 81 -14.73 3.18 -0.50
N PHE A 82 -13.62 3.68 -1.05
CA PHE A 82 -12.30 3.11 -0.83
C PHE A 82 -11.59 3.76 0.34
N TRP A 83 -10.75 2.98 1.03
CA TRP A 83 -9.64 3.49 1.83
C TRP A 83 -8.33 3.12 1.14
N TYR A 84 -7.25 3.79 1.51
CA TYR A 84 -5.93 3.41 1.04
C TYR A 84 -4.84 3.74 2.07
N MET A 85 -3.73 3.00 1.99
CA MET A 85 -2.52 3.24 2.78
C MET A 85 -1.28 3.04 1.91
N ILE A 86 -0.29 3.93 2.03
CA ILE A 86 1.03 3.74 1.42
C ILE A 86 2.00 3.29 2.50
N HIS A 87 2.56 2.10 2.32
CA HIS A 87 3.50 1.48 3.27
C HIS A 87 4.95 1.93 3.09
N GLY A 88 5.24 2.63 2.00
CA GLY A 88 6.56 3.15 1.68
C GLY A 88 6.96 2.85 0.24
N ASN A 89 8.15 3.32 -0.15
CA ASN A 89 8.76 2.80 -1.37
C ASN A 89 9.18 1.33 -1.19
N ILE A 90 9.62 0.68 -2.27
CA ILE A 90 9.95 -0.75 -2.25
C ILE A 90 10.98 -1.10 -1.15
N ASP A 91 12.01 -0.29 -0.99
CA ASP A 91 13.08 -0.56 -0.01
C ASP A 91 12.57 -0.35 1.42
N GLU A 92 11.88 0.77 1.68
CA GLU A 92 11.22 1.05 2.97
C GLU A 92 10.26 -0.08 3.37
N TYR A 93 9.49 -0.59 2.40
CA TYR A 93 8.56 -1.68 2.64
C TYR A 93 9.28 -2.96 3.07
N PHE A 94 10.32 -3.38 2.34
CA PHE A 94 11.05 -4.60 2.68
C PHE A 94 11.85 -4.47 3.99
N GLU A 95 12.40 -3.29 4.29
CA GLU A 95 13.04 -3.02 5.57
C GLU A 95 12.05 -3.15 6.73
N ALA A 96 10.87 -2.54 6.60
CA ALA A 96 9.81 -2.63 7.61
C ALA A 96 9.29 -4.07 7.76
N ALA A 97 9.01 -4.76 6.66
CA ALA A 97 8.54 -6.15 6.67
C ALA A 97 9.54 -7.08 7.35
N ARG A 98 10.84 -6.93 7.04
CA ARG A 98 11.91 -7.69 7.69
C ARG A 98 11.98 -7.39 9.18
N SER A 99 12.00 -6.11 9.56
CA SER A 99 12.06 -5.70 10.97
C SER A 99 10.88 -6.26 11.77
N ASN A 100 9.68 -6.26 11.19
CA ASN A 100 8.48 -6.81 11.82
C ASN A 100 8.58 -8.33 12.00
N LEU A 101 9.07 -9.04 10.99
CA LEU A 101 9.30 -10.50 11.07
C LEU A 101 10.34 -10.85 12.15
N GLU A 102 11.48 -10.14 12.17
CA GLU A 102 12.52 -10.35 13.18
C GLU A 102 11.95 -10.10 14.60
N SER A 103 11.22 -9.00 14.80
CA SER A 103 10.55 -8.69 16.09
C SER A 103 9.53 -9.75 16.49
N TYR A 104 8.68 -10.22 15.56
CA TYR A 104 7.72 -11.28 15.83
C TYR A 104 8.40 -12.56 16.28
N MET A 105 9.47 -12.96 15.57
CA MET A 105 10.25 -14.14 15.92
C MET A 105 10.86 -13.97 17.32
N GLU A 106 11.53 -12.87 17.62
CA GLU A 106 12.12 -12.63 18.94
C GLU A 106 11.09 -12.69 20.07
N ASN A 107 9.93 -12.06 19.89
CA ASN A 107 8.87 -12.06 20.90
C ASN A 107 8.24 -13.45 21.09
N THR A 108 8.06 -14.20 20.01
CA THR A 108 7.52 -15.57 20.05
C THR A 108 8.53 -16.55 20.67
N TYR A 109 9.83 -16.38 20.41
CA TYR A 109 10.88 -17.20 21.02
C TYR A 109 11.07 -16.88 22.51
N ARG A 110 11.02 -15.61 22.93
CA ARG A 110 11.10 -15.22 24.36
C ARG A 110 9.88 -15.66 25.18
N GLY A 111 8.72 -15.82 24.56
CA GLY A 111 7.54 -16.40 25.21
C GLY A 111 7.68 -17.88 25.58
N LYS A 112 8.67 -18.60 25.02
CA LYS A 112 8.95 -20.01 25.34
C LYS A 112 10.00 -20.23 26.44
N GLU A 113 10.71 -19.19 26.88
CA GLU A 113 11.71 -19.29 27.97
C GLU A 113 11.12 -19.00 29.36
N ASN A 114 9.86 -18.57 29.45
CA ASN A 114 9.17 -18.27 30.72
C ASN A 114 8.03 -19.26 31.05
N VAL A 115 8.10 -20.51 30.56
CA VAL A 115 7.21 -21.61 30.95
C VAL A 115 8.00 -22.71 31.63
#